data_AF-A0A370GJZ7-F1
#
_entry.id   AF-A0A370GJZ7-F1
#
_cell.length_a   1.000
_cell.length_b   1.000
_cell.length_c   1.000
_cell.angle_alpha   90.00
_cell.angle_beta   90.00
_cell.angle_gamma   90.00
#
_symmetry.space_group_name_H-M   'P 1'
#
loop_
_entity.id
_entity.type
_entity.pdbx_description
1 polymer ?
#
loop_
_entity_poly.entity_id
_entity_poly.type
_entity_poly.pdbx_seq_one_letter_code
_entity_poly.pdbx_strand_id
1 'polypeptide(L)'
;MDSKRKEIIMNEIDFWKKNNMLPSHYCDFLLALYSEGNQSAPMNEEGSHRGFKKKTAWKQAVFYLFLLIILAASVFVIYFTELSILLQTAILTFFVVLLFVSGIYYINKGKSRLLIFAAAAVEILLATVDIVSEIFHNDPYWLYTTLFLNCAGWLIAGKGLRNISFLVSGVLGVVILLISIFV
;
A
#
# COMPACT_ATOMS: atom_id res chain seq x y z
N MET A 1 41.32 33.84 10.53
CA MET A 1 40.45 33.96 11.72
C MET A 1 41.00 33.06 12.80
N ASP A 2 40.96 33.49 14.07
CA ASP A 2 41.61 32.82 15.21
C ASP A 2 40.98 31.46 15.49
N SER A 3 41.74 30.38 15.29
CA SER A 3 41.31 28.99 15.47
C SER A 3 40.81 28.69 16.88
N LYS A 4 41.31 29.40 17.90
CA LYS A 4 40.79 29.28 19.28
C LYS A 4 39.34 29.72 19.42
N ARG A 5 38.92 30.75 18.69
CA ARG A 5 37.55 31.26 18.77
C ARG A 5 36.55 30.27 18.17
N LYS A 6 36.95 29.56 17.11
CA LYS A 6 36.13 28.52 16.46
C LYS A 6 35.89 27.32 17.38
N GLU A 7 36.91 26.88 18.10
CA GLU A 7 36.80 25.78 19.08
C GLU A 7 35.89 26.13 20.26
N ILE A 8 35.98 27.36 20.77
CA ILE A 8 35.08 27.86 21.83
C ILE A 8 33.61 27.86 21.36
N ILE A 9 33.34 28.36 20.15
CA ILE A 9 31.99 28.39 19.57
C ILE A 9 31.43 26.97 19.40
N MET A 10 32.24 26.01 18.94
CA MET A 10 31.80 24.61 18.81
C MET A 10 31.43 23.99 20.16
N ASN A 11 32.21 24.25 21.21
CA ASN A 11 31.91 23.76 22.57
C ASN A 11 30.63 24.38 23.15
N GLU A 12 30.36 25.65 22.87
CA GLU A 12 29.11 26.31 23.29
C GLU A 12 27.88 25.73 22.59
N ILE A 13 27.97 25.45 21.28
CA ILE A 13 26.87 24.84 20.51
C ILE A 13 26.54 23.43 21.03
N ASP A 14 27.55 22.64 21.42
CA ASP A 14 27.36 21.32 22.02
C ASP A 14 26.69 21.42 23.40
N PHE A 15 27.07 22.41 24.21
CA PHE A 15 26.40 22.71 25.48
C PHE A 15 24.93 23.09 25.29
N TRP A 16 24.61 23.91 24.27
CA TRP A 16 23.22 24.26 23.93
C TRP A 16 22.40 23.06 23.47
N LYS A 17 23.02 22.13 22.72
CA LYS A 17 22.40 20.88 22.27
C LYS A 17 22.07 19.96 23.44
N LYS A 18 23.02 19.75 24.37
CA LYS A 18 22.82 18.89 25.55
C LYS A 18 21.72 19.40 26.48
N ASN A 19 21.57 20.71 26.60
CA ASN A 19 20.55 21.34 27.46
C ASN A 19 19.23 21.67 26.73
N ASN A 20 19.04 21.23 25.47
CA ASN A 20 17.84 21.52 24.66
C ASN A 20 17.48 23.02 24.57
N MET A 21 18.46 23.91 24.67
CA MET A 21 18.23 25.35 24.57
C MET A 21 17.94 25.80 23.14
N LEU A 22 18.35 24.98 22.16
CA LEU A 22 18.07 25.17 20.74
C LEU A 22 17.58 23.85 20.14
N PRO A 23 16.60 23.88 19.21
CA PRO A 23 16.18 22.68 18.50
C PRO A 23 17.35 22.05 17.75
N SER A 24 17.49 20.72 17.83
CA SER A 24 18.66 19.96 17.35
C SER A 24 19.09 20.28 15.92
N HIS A 25 18.12 20.50 15.02
CA HIS A 25 18.38 20.86 13.62
C HIS A 25 19.21 22.15 13.45
N TYR A 26 19.07 23.14 14.35
CA TYR A 26 19.82 24.39 14.28
C TYR A 26 21.25 24.24 14.81
N CYS A 27 21.45 23.46 15.88
CA CYS A 27 22.80 23.14 16.36
C CYS A 27 23.61 22.38 15.30
N ASP A 28 22.97 21.42 14.60
CA ASP A 28 23.62 20.64 13.55
C ASP A 28 24.00 21.52 12.34
N PHE A 29 23.15 22.48 11.96
CA PHE A 29 23.47 23.47 10.92
C PHE A 29 24.63 24.38 11.31
N LEU A 30 24.65 24.91 12.54
CA LEU A 30 25.72 25.77 13.04
C LEU A 30 27.04 25.01 13.16
N LEU A 31 27.02 23.77 13.66
CA LEU A 31 28.21 22.92 13.73
C LEU A 31 28.75 22.60 12.34
N ALA A 32 27.91 22.30 11.36
CA ALA A 32 28.34 22.06 9.99
C ALA A 32 28.96 23.31 9.35
N LEU A 33 28.38 24.48 9.61
CA LEU A 33 28.86 25.76 9.10
C LEU A 33 30.23 26.13 9.70
N TYR A 34 30.36 26.00 11.03
CA TYR A 34 31.61 26.32 11.71
C TYR A 34 32.66 25.23 11.55
N SER A 35 32.30 23.98 11.27
CA SER A 35 33.24 22.87 11.02
C SER A 35 33.98 23.02 9.68
N GLU A 36 33.47 23.78 8.70
CA GLU A 36 34.11 24.00 7.38
C GLU A 36 34.66 22.71 6.71
N GLY A 37 34.04 21.56 6.97
CA GLY A 37 34.49 20.27 6.44
C GLY A 37 35.67 19.62 7.17
N ASN A 38 36.15 20.18 8.29
CA ASN A 38 37.12 19.50 9.15
C ASN A 38 36.40 18.48 10.03
N GLN A 39 36.42 17.25 9.54
CA GLN A 39 35.74 16.07 10.06
C GLN A 39 36.40 15.59 11.36
N SER A 40 36.18 16.32 12.46
CA SER A 40 36.61 15.91 13.79
C SER A 40 35.66 16.45 14.86
N ALA A 41 34.41 16.01 14.80
CA ALA A 41 33.53 15.90 15.96
C ALA A 41 32.92 14.49 15.94
N PRO A 42 32.84 13.79 17.08
CA PRO A 42 32.53 12.37 17.13
C PRO A 42 31.14 12.13 16.53
N MET A 43 31.11 11.32 15.46
CA MET A 43 29.91 10.68 14.91
C MET A 43 29.33 9.72 15.97
N ASN A 44 28.73 10.27 17.01
CA ASN A 44 27.83 9.54 17.89
C ASN A 44 26.42 10.10 17.60
N GLU A 45 25.54 9.20 17.18
CA GLU A 45 24.10 9.40 16.96
C GLU A 45 23.56 9.59 15.53
N GLU A 46 24.25 9.09 14.49
CA GLU A 46 23.62 8.82 13.17
C GLU A 46 23.37 7.31 12.89
N GLY A 47 23.26 6.49 13.94
CA GLY A 47 23.00 5.05 13.80
C GLY A 47 21.53 4.61 13.78
N SER A 48 20.59 5.41 14.31
CA SER A 48 19.27 4.88 14.69
C SER A 48 18.15 5.07 13.64
N HIS A 49 18.18 6.13 12.84
CA HIS A 49 17.08 6.42 11.90
C HIS A 49 17.14 5.66 10.57
N ARG A 50 18.30 5.16 10.14
CA ARG A 50 18.45 4.43 8.87
C ARG A 50 17.98 2.97 8.99
N GLY A 51 18.20 2.34 10.14
CA GLY A 51 17.74 0.98 10.44
C GLY A 51 16.22 0.86 10.62
N PHE A 52 15.58 1.84 11.26
CA PHE A 52 14.13 1.84 11.50
C PHE A 52 13.32 2.09 10.21
N LYS A 53 13.80 2.96 9.31
CA LYS A 53 13.22 3.16 7.97
C LYS A 53 13.39 1.92 7.08
N LYS A 54 14.55 1.25 7.09
CA LYS A 54 14.76 0.00 6.34
C LYS A 54 13.85 -1.15 6.82
N LYS A 55 13.72 -1.36 8.14
CA LYS A 55 12.82 -2.41 8.69
C LYS A 55 11.34 -2.15 8.35
N THR A 56 10.91 -0.89 8.35
CA THR A 56 9.53 -0.52 7.98
C THR A 56 9.29 -0.69 6.47
N ALA A 57 10.24 -0.29 5.63
CA ALA A 57 10.15 -0.47 4.18
C ALA A 57 10.15 -1.95 3.77
N TRP A 58 10.94 -2.80 4.42
CA TRP A 58 10.95 -4.24 4.19
C TRP A 58 9.60 -4.88 4.53
N LYS A 59 9.01 -4.54 5.69
CA LYS A 59 7.69 -5.05 6.08
C LYS A 59 6.60 -4.64 5.09
N GLN A 60 6.67 -3.42 4.55
CA GLN A 60 5.74 -2.97 3.50
C GLN A 60 5.96 -3.71 2.17
N ALA A 61 7.21 -3.92 1.77
CA ALA A 61 7.52 -4.69 0.56
C ALA A 61 7.02 -6.14 0.65
N VAL A 62 7.24 -6.80 1.80
CA VAL A 62 6.72 -8.16 2.05
C VAL A 62 5.19 -8.17 2.01
N PHE A 63 4.53 -7.14 2.56
CA PHE A 63 3.07 -7.05 2.51
C PHE A 63 2.53 -6.88 1.08
N TYR A 64 3.18 -6.05 0.25
CA TYR A 64 2.79 -5.92 -1.15
C TYR A 64 3.06 -7.18 -1.96
N LEU A 65 4.17 -7.86 -1.68
CA LEU A 65 4.46 -9.16 -2.27
C LEU A 65 3.39 -10.19 -1.88
N PHE A 66 2.93 -10.19 -0.63
CA PHE A 66 1.85 -11.05 -0.18
C PHE A 66 0.54 -10.79 -0.92
N LEU A 67 0.14 -9.53 -1.10
CA LEU A 67 -1.05 -9.17 -1.90
C LEU A 67 -0.92 -9.65 -3.36
N LEU A 68 0.26 -9.47 -3.95
CA LEU A 68 0.55 -9.92 -5.31
C LEU A 68 0.48 -11.45 -5.44
N ILE A 69 1.01 -12.18 -4.46
CA ILE A 69 0.98 -13.64 -4.43
C ILE A 69 -0.47 -14.14 -4.31
N ILE A 70 -1.31 -13.51 -3.49
CA ILE A 70 -2.73 -13.88 -3.40
C ILE A 70 -3.39 -13.75 -4.76
N LEU A 71 -3.21 -12.62 -5.44
CA LEU A 71 -3.82 -12.38 -6.74
C LEU A 71 -3.27 -13.32 -7.84
N ALA A 72 -1.97 -13.61 -7.81
CA ALA A 72 -1.38 -14.58 -8.74
C ALA A 72 -1.86 -16.00 -8.46
N ALA A 73 -2.01 -16.36 -7.18
CA ALA A 73 -2.52 -17.66 -6.76
C ALA A 73 -4.00 -17.82 -7.14
N SER A 74 -4.83 -16.77 -7.05
CA SER A 74 -6.24 -16.84 -7.45
C SER A 74 -6.40 -17.11 -8.94
N VAL A 75 -5.64 -16.41 -9.79
CA VAL A 75 -5.58 -16.70 -11.24
C VAL A 75 -5.10 -18.13 -11.51
N PHE A 76 -4.06 -18.59 -10.78
CA PHE A 76 -3.55 -19.95 -10.93
C PHE A 76 -4.61 -20.99 -10.57
N VAL A 77 -5.36 -20.79 -9.48
CA VAL A 77 -6.43 -21.68 -9.04
C VAL A 77 -7.57 -21.75 -10.07
N ILE A 78 -7.98 -20.60 -10.63
CA ILE A 78 -9.03 -20.54 -11.66
C ILE A 78 -8.62 -21.28 -12.93
N TYR A 79 -7.36 -21.16 -13.36
CA TYR A 79 -6.89 -21.84 -14.57
C TYR A 79 -6.65 -23.34 -14.36
N PHE A 80 -6.48 -23.79 -13.12
CA PHE A 80 -6.23 -25.18 -12.79
C PHE A 80 -7.56 -25.97 -12.74
N THR A 81 -8.15 -26.18 -13.91
CA THR A 81 -9.47 -26.81 -14.14
C THR A 81 -9.59 -28.28 -13.73
N GLU A 82 -8.52 -28.90 -13.21
CA GLU A 82 -8.55 -30.25 -12.64
C GLU A 82 -9.07 -30.27 -11.19
N LEU A 83 -9.22 -29.09 -10.56
CA LEU A 83 -9.81 -28.97 -9.24
C LEU A 83 -11.34 -29.06 -9.33
N SER A 84 -11.96 -29.63 -8.30
CA SER A 84 -13.42 -29.59 -8.21
C SER A 84 -13.90 -28.16 -7.95
N ILE A 85 -15.02 -27.80 -8.58
CA ILE A 85 -15.69 -26.50 -8.44
C ILE A 85 -15.86 -26.09 -6.97
N LEU A 86 -16.23 -27.06 -6.12
CA LEU A 86 -16.35 -26.86 -4.67
C LEU A 86 -15.05 -26.41 -4.02
N LEU A 87 -13.92 -27.02 -4.39
CA LEU A 87 -12.62 -26.70 -3.81
C LEU A 87 -12.06 -25.38 -4.35
N GLN A 88 -12.20 -25.14 -5.67
CA GLN A 88 -11.83 -23.87 -6.31
C GLN A 88 -12.54 -22.69 -5.65
N THR A 89 -13.87 -22.76 -5.54
CA THR A 89 -14.68 -21.72 -4.90
C THR A 89 -14.32 -21.55 -3.42
N ALA A 90 -14.06 -22.64 -2.70
CA ALA A 90 -13.65 -22.59 -1.29
C ALA A 90 -12.30 -21.88 -1.10
N ILE A 91 -11.33 -22.10 -2.00
CA ILE A 91 -10.02 -21.44 -1.94
C ILE A 91 -10.14 -19.95 -2.29
N LEU A 92 -10.88 -19.61 -3.35
CA LEU A 92 -11.09 -18.21 -3.75
C LEU A 92 -11.81 -17.42 -2.66
N THR A 93 -12.87 -17.98 -2.06
CA THR A 93 -13.57 -17.34 -0.94
C THR A 93 -12.68 -17.18 0.27
N PHE A 94 -11.80 -18.13 0.56
CA PHE A 94 -10.80 -18.00 1.62
C PHE A 94 -9.82 -16.84 1.36
N PHE A 95 -9.36 -16.66 0.12
CA PHE A 95 -8.51 -15.52 -0.26
C PHE A 95 -9.22 -14.17 -0.09
N VAL A 96 -10.50 -14.07 -0.48
CA VAL A 96 -11.31 -12.86 -0.27
C VAL A 96 -11.41 -12.53 1.22
N VAL A 97 -11.70 -13.52 2.07
CA VAL A 97 -11.79 -13.33 3.54
C VAL A 97 -10.44 -12.87 4.11
N LEU A 98 -9.33 -13.49 3.69
CA LEU A 98 -7.99 -13.09 4.12
C LEU A 98 -7.66 -11.63 3.76
N LEU A 99 -7.99 -11.21 2.52
CA LEU A 99 -7.80 -9.83 2.09
C LEU A 99 -8.67 -8.86 2.90
N PHE A 100 -9.90 -9.24 3.21
CA PHE A 100 -10.82 -8.40 3.99
C PHE A 100 -10.35 -8.22 5.44
N VAL A 101 -9.96 -9.32 6.11
CA VAL A 101 -9.40 -9.29 7.47
C VAL A 101 -8.10 -8.46 7.51
N SER A 102 -7.23 -8.66 6.52
CA SER A 102 -6.01 -7.86 6.36
C SER A 102 -6.32 -6.37 6.17
N GLY A 103 -7.35 -6.05 5.38
CA GLY A 103 -7.85 -4.69 5.20
C GLY A 103 -8.25 -4.04 6.52
N ILE A 104 -9.06 -4.72 7.33
CA ILE A 104 -9.49 -4.23 8.65
C ILE A 104 -8.29 -4.02 9.58
N TYR A 105 -7.35 -4.96 9.63
CA TYR A 105 -6.16 -4.86 10.48
C TYR A 105 -5.26 -3.65 10.11
N TYR A 106 -5.08 -3.38 8.81
CA TYR A 106 -4.23 -2.30 8.33
C TYR A 106 -4.93 -0.94 8.21
N ILE A 107 -6.27 -0.89 8.30
CA ILE A 107 -7.04 0.38 8.32
C ILE A 107 -6.61 1.29 9.45
N ASN A 108 -6.40 0.75 10.66
CA ASN A 108 -6.01 1.54 11.84
C ASN A 108 -4.57 2.06 11.77
N LYS A 109 -3.71 1.50 10.91
CA LYS A 109 -2.32 1.94 10.75
C LYS A 109 -2.13 2.99 9.66
N GLY A 110 -3.21 3.41 8.99
CA GLY A 110 -3.26 4.54 8.05
C GLY A 110 -2.46 4.39 6.75
N LYS A 111 -1.52 3.44 6.69
CA LYS A 111 -0.65 3.19 5.55
C LYS A 111 -1.21 2.03 4.71
N SER A 112 -1.34 2.28 3.40
CA SER A 112 -1.69 1.29 2.36
C SER A 112 -3.14 0.83 2.26
N ARG A 113 -4.09 1.55 2.87
CA ARG A 113 -5.54 1.26 2.75
C ARG A 113 -6.00 1.10 1.29
N LEU A 114 -5.54 1.98 0.40
CA LEU A 114 -5.94 1.99 -1.01
C LEU A 114 -5.62 0.68 -1.72
N LEU A 115 -4.42 0.14 -1.50
CA LEU A 115 -3.95 -1.06 -2.21
C LEU A 115 -4.66 -2.33 -1.75
N ILE A 116 -5.01 -2.43 -0.46
CA ILE A 116 -5.73 -3.58 0.06
C ILE A 116 -7.17 -3.60 -0.48
N PHE A 117 -7.83 -2.44 -0.50
CA PHE A 117 -9.17 -2.34 -1.09
C PHE A 117 -9.16 -2.60 -2.59
N ALA A 118 -8.13 -2.13 -3.31
CA ALA A 118 -7.98 -2.43 -4.73
C ALA A 118 -7.78 -3.95 -4.97
N ALA A 119 -6.89 -4.60 -4.20
CA ALA A 119 -6.68 -6.04 -4.30
C ALA A 119 -7.97 -6.83 -4.00
N ALA A 120 -8.68 -6.47 -2.92
CA ALA A 120 -9.94 -7.12 -2.57
C ALA A 120 -11.01 -6.94 -3.65
N ALA A 121 -11.08 -5.77 -4.29
CA ALA A 121 -12.03 -5.49 -5.35
C ALA A 121 -11.77 -6.31 -6.61
N VAL A 122 -10.50 -6.44 -7.00
CA VAL A 122 -10.09 -7.28 -8.13
C VAL A 122 -10.38 -8.75 -7.82
N GLU A 123 -10.07 -9.20 -6.61
CA GLU A 123 -10.33 -10.58 -6.19
C GLU A 123 -11.84 -10.91 -6.20
N ILE A 124 -12.69 -10.00 -5.70
CA ILE A 124 -14.16 -10.16 -5.74
C ILE A 124 -14.65 -10.24 -7.20
N LEU A 125 -14.11 -9.39 -8.08
CA LEU A 125 -14.46 -9.45 -9.49
C LEU A 125 -14.06 -10.78 -10.11
N LEU A 126 -12.83 -11.26 -9.84
CA LEU A 126 -12.35 -12.55 -10.33
C LEU A 126 -13.26 -13.70 -9.87
N ALA A 127 -13.53 -13.77 -8.57
CA ALA A 127 -14.36 -14.82 -7.99
C ALA A 127 -15.80 -14.78 -8.51
N THR A 128 -16.40 -13.60 -8.66
CA THR A 128 -17.78 -13.49 -9.17
C THR A 128 -17.89 -13.84 -10.64
N VAL A 129 -16.92 -13.45 -11.48
CA VAL A 129 -16.89 -13.83 -12.90
C VAL A 129 -16.72 -15.33 -13.06
N ASP A 130 -15.80 -15.94 -12.30
CA ASP A 130 -15.55 -17.39 -12.32
C ASP A 130 -16.82 -18.19 -11.98
N ILE A 131 -17.46 -17.88 -10.85
CA ILE A 131 -18.70 -18.54 -10.41
C ILE A 131 -19.82 -18.42 -11.45
N VAL A 132 -19.99 -17.23 -12.04
CA VAL A 132 -21.06 -17.00 -13.03
C VAL A 132 -20.75 -17.72 -14.34
N SER A 133 -19.47 -17.76 -14.74
CA SER A 133 -19.04 -18.47 -15.94
C SER A 133 -19.30 -19.97 -15.88
N GLU A 134 -19.08 -20.59 -14.71
CA GLU A 134 -19.32 -22.02 -14.50
C GLU A 134 -20.81 -22.36 -14.39
N ILE A 135 -21.60 -21.57 -13.64
CA ILE A 135 -23.03 -21.86 -13.43
C ILE A 135 -23.85 -21.63 -14.70
N PHE A 136 -23.58 -20.54 -15.41
CA PHE A 136 -24.39 -20.09 -16.55
C PHE A 136 -23.74 -20.40 -17.91
N HIS A 137 -22.75 -21.29 -17.96
CA HIS A 137 -22.08 -21.73 -19.19
C HIS A 137 -21.64 -20.56 -20.10
N ASN A 138 -21.06 -19.51 -19.51
CA ASN A 138 -20.62 -18.32 -20.24
C ASN A 138 -21.69 -17.57 -21.04
N ASP A 139 -22.96 -17.60 -20.60
CA ASP A 139 -23.98 -16.74 -21.22
C ASP A 139 -23.58 -15.25 -21.08
N PRO A 140 -23.46 -14.52 -22.21
CA PRO A 140 -23.00 -13.14 -22.21
C PRO A 140 -23.90 -12.21 -21.37
N TYR A 141 -25.21 -12.45 -21.33
CA TYR A 141 -26.15 -11.63 -20.58
C TYR A 141 -25.86 -11.65 -19.07
N TRP A 142 -25.59 -12.84 -18.52
CA TRP A 142 -25.28 -13.02 -17.09
C TRP A 142 -23.89 -12.45 -16.74
N LEU A 143 -22.92 -12.56 -17.64
CA LEU A 143 -21.61 -11.97 -17.48
C LEU A 143 -21.68 -10.43 -17.45
N TYR A 144 -22.37 -9.79 -18.41
CA TYR A 144 -22.54 -8.34 -18.42
C TYR A 144 -23.26 -7.83 -17.18
N THR A 145 -24.30 -8.54 -16.74
CA THR A 145 -25.04 -8.20 -15.50
C THR A 145 -24.12 -8.24 -14.29
N THR A 146 -23.28 -9.27 -14.18
CA THR A 146 -22.33 -9.44 -13.06
C THR A 146 -21.27 -8.35 -13.05
N LEU A 147 -20.73 -7.97 -14.21
CA LEU A 147 -19.77 -6.88 -14.33
C LEU A 147 -20.39 -5.54 -13.94
N PHE A 148 -21.64 -5.29 -14.33
CA PHE A 148 -22.36 -4.07 -13.96
C PHE A 148 -22.60 -4.00 -12.44
N LEU A 149 -22.99 -5.11 -11.81
CA LEU A 149 -23.17 -5.20 -10.35
C LEU A 149 -21.85 -4.95 -9.60
N ASN A 150 -20.73 -5.51 -10.08
CA ASN A 150 -19.41 -5.25 -9.50
C ASN A 150 -19.02 -3.77 -9.61
N CYS A 151 -19.22 -3.15 -10.79
CA CYS A 151 -18.95 -1.73 -10.98
C CYS A 151 -19.82 -0.84 -10.09
N ALA A 152 -21.10 -1.17 -9.94
CA ALA A 152 -22.01 -0.47 -9.03
C ALA A 152 -21.55 -0.60 -7.57
N GLY A 153 -21.15 -1.81 -7.16
CA GLY A 153 -20.54 -2.05 -5.85
C GLY A 153 -19.30 -1.19 -5.63
N TRP A 154 -18.47 -1.02 -6.65
CA TRP A 154 -17.29 -0.15 -6.58
C TRP A 154 -17.65 1.34 -6.42
N LEU A 155 -18.68 1.82 -7.11
CA LEU A 155 -19.14 3.21 -6.94
C LEU A 155 -19.68 3.46 -5.52
N ILE A 156 -20.47 2.53 -4.98
CA ILE A 156 -21.06 2.65 -3.63
C ILE A 156 -19.95 2.64 -2.58
N ALA A 157 -19.05 1.66 -2.64
CA ALA A 157 -17.94 1.56 -1.72
C ALA A 157 -16.93 2.73 -1.87
N GLY A 158 -16.75 3.27 -3.08
CA GLY A 158 -15.90 4.42 -3.34
C GLY A 158 -16.44 5.69 -2.68
N LYS A 159 -17.76 5.88 -2.72
CA LYS A 159 -18.46 6.96 -2.02
C LYS A 159 -18.41 6.79 -0.50
N GLY A 160 -18.61 5.57 0.01
CA GLY A 160 -18.56 5.28 1.44
C GLY A 160 -17.16 5.39 2.07
N LEU A 161 -16.13 4.94 1.35
CA LEU A 161 -14.74 4.95 1.83
C LEU A 161 -13.96 6.23 1.46
N ARG A 162 -14.61 7.20 0.79
CA ARG A 162 -14.02 8.47 0.30
C ARG A 162 -12.75 8.26 -0.54
N ASN A 163 -12.68 7.14 -1.26
CA ASN A 163 -11.52 6.76 -2.09
C ASN A 163 -11.80 7.08 -3.56
N ILE A 164 -11.15 8.12 -4.09
CA ILE A 164 -11.36 8.59 -5.47
C ILE A 164 -11.03 7.51 -6.50
N SER A 165 -9.98 6.71 -6.29
CA SER A 165 -9.57 5.66 -7.23
C SER A 165 -10.67 4.62 -7.48
N PHE A 166 -11.49 4.33 -6.48
CA PHE A 166 -12.56 3.35 -6.62
C PHE A 166 -13.74 3.90 -7.43
N LEU A 167 -14.02 5.19 -7.26
CA LEU A 167 -15.02 5.90 -8.05
C LEU A 167 -14.59 5.99 -9.52
N VAL A 168 -13.31 6.33 -9.78
CA VAL A 168 -12.74 6.36 -11.14
C VAL A 168 -12.79 4.97 -11.79
N SER A 169 -12.41 3.91 -11.07
CA SER A 169 -12.47 2.54 -11.57
C SER A 169 -13.90 2.09 -11.90
N GLY A 170 -14.87 2.43 -11.04
CA GLY A 170 -16.28 2.12 -11.28
C GLY A 170 -16.83 2.85 -12.51
N VAL A 171 -16.54 4.14 -12.67
CA VAL A 171 -16.98 4.93 -13.84
C VAL A 171 -16.34 4.40 -15.12
N LEU A 172 -15.03 4.16 -15.12
CA LEU A 172 -14.33 3.59 -16.28
C LEU A 172 -14.90 2.22 -16.65
N GLY A 173 -15.16 1.35 -15.66
CA GLY A 173 -15.78 0.05 -15.88
C GLY A 173 -17.14 0.16 -16.56
N VAL A 174 -18.01 1.04 -16.08
CA VAL A 174 -19.33 1.28 -16.71
C VAL A 174 -19.20 1.81 -18.14
N VAL A 175 -18.27 2.73 -18.40
CA VAL A 175 -18.04 3.27 -19.75
C VAL A 175 -17.57 2.18 -20.71
N ILE A 176 -16.62 1.34 -20.29
CA ILE A 176 -16.11 0.22 -21.09
C ILE A 176 -17.25 -0.78 -21.38
N LEU A 177 -18.08 -1.09 -20.38
CA LEU A 177 -19.22 -1.99 -20.55
C LEU A 177 -20.22 -1.44 -21.57
N LEU A 178 -20.55 -0.15 -21.50
CA LEU A 178 -21.43 0.48 -22.48
C LEU A 178 -20.85 0.37 -23.89
N ILE A 179 -19.56 0.70 -24.07
CA ILE A 179 -18.89 0.56 -25.37
C ILE A 179 -18.97 -0.89 -25.87
N SER A 180 -18.73 -1.87 -25.00
CA SER A 180 -18.75 -3.30 -25.38
C SER A 180 -20.13 -3.84 -25.74
N ILE A 181 -21.22 -3.20 -25.30
CA ILE A 181 -22.59 -3.59 -25.65
C ILE A 181 -22.99 -2.98 -27.00
N PHE A 182 -22.44 -1.81 -27.35
CA PHE A 182 -22.78 -1.07 -28.57
C PHE A 182 -21.86 -1.38 -29.77
N VAL A 183 -20.71 -2.02 -29.56
CA VAL A 183 -19.78 -2.50 -30.60
C VAL A 183 -20.07 -3.96 -30.92
#